data_AF-A0A2V9IFH5-F1
#
_entry.id   AF-A0A2V9IFH5-F1
#
_cell.length_a   1.000
_cell.length_b   1.000
_cell.length_c   1.000
_cell.angle_alpha   90.00
_cell.angle_beta   90.00
_cell.angle_gamma   90.00
#
_symmetry.space_group_name_H-M   'P 1'
#
loop_
_entity.id
_entity.type
_entity.pdbx_description
1 polymer ?
#
loop_
_entity_poly.entity_id
_entity_poly.type
_entity_poly.pdbx_seq_one_letter_code
_entity_poly.pdbx_strand_id
1 'polypeptide(L)' 'MACSFEKLVLYLDKQLDIDGQLEVLNHIDECDVCQDAVYQIRRDRDSNLFIRRPYKLEKIPVD' A
#
# COMPACT_ATOMS: atom_id res chain seq x y z
N MET A 1 10.22 -19.69 -3.50
CA MET A 1 9.73 -19.37 -2.14
C MET A 1 8.20 -19.34 -2.17
N ALA A 2 7.50 -19.74 -1.12
CA ALA A 2 6.03 -19.72 -1.12
C ALA A 2 5.51 -18.31 -0.79
N CYS A 3 4.49 -17.85 -1.51
CA CYS A 3 3.83 -16.58 -1.20
C CYS A 3 3.16 -16.65 0.18
N SER A 4 3.39 -15.63 1.01
CA SER A 4 2.77 -15.50 2.32
C SER A 4 2.14 -14.12 2.47
N PHE A 5 0.81 -14.08 2.44
CA PHE A 5 0.05 -12.85 2.64
C PHE A 5 0.30 -12.25 4.03
N GLU A 6 0.39 -13.10 5.07
CA GLU A 6 0.68 -12.68 6.43
C GLU A 6 2.02 -11.92 6.51
N LYS A 7 3.10 -12.49 5.92
CA LYS A 7 4.41 -11.81 5.89
C LYS A 7 4.36 -10.50 5.13
N LEU A 8 3.62 -10.41 4.01
CA LEU A 8 3.45 -9.16 3.27
C LEU A 8 2.73 -8.09 4.10
N VAL A 9 1.70 -8.46 4.86
CA VAL A 9 1.00 -7.53 5.77
C VAL A 9 1.93 -7.06 6.89
N LEU A 10 2.65 -7.98 7.55
CA LEU A 10 3.61 -7.64 8.61
C LEU A 10 4.73 -6.72 8.07
N TYR A 11 5.20 -6.98 6.85
CA TYR A 11 6.16 -6.10 6.16
C TYR A 11 5.59 -4.70 5.95
N LEU A 12 4.36 -4.59 5.43
CA LEU A 12 3.69 -3.30 5.19
C LEU A 12 3.39 -2.54 6.49
N ASP A 13 3.15 -3.25 7.58
CA ASP A 13 2.96 -2.68 8.92
C ASP A 13 4.27 -2.38 9.65
N LYS A 14 5.42 -2.66 9.03
CA LYS A 14 6.77 -2.48 9.60
C LYS A 14 6.97 -3.25 10.91
N GLN A 15 6.36 -4.42 11.02
CA GLN A 15 6.44 -5.31 12.19
C GLN A 15 7.47 -6.44 12.03
N LEU A 16 8.10 -6.56 10.87
CA LEU A 16 9.20 -7.49 10.65
C LEU A 16 10.53 -6.89 11.11
N ASP A 17 11.41 -7.76 11.59
CA ASP A 17 12.83 -7.46 11.79
C ASP A 17 13.56 -7.30 10.44
N ILE A 18 14.85 -6.93 10.49
CA ILE A 18 15.64 -6.63 9.29
C ILE A 18 15.71 -7.85 8.36
N ASP A 19 15.93 -9.04 8.91
CA ASP A 19 16.04 -10.27 8.14
C ASP A 19 14.71 -10.62 7.46
N GLY A 20 13.59 -10.51 8.18
CA GLY A 20 12.27 -10.72 7.62
C GLY A 20 11.91 -9.68 6.54
N GLN A 21 12.35 -8.43 6.70
CA GLN A 21 12.17 -7.40 5.66
C GLN A 21 12.95 -7.75 4.38
N LEU A 22 14.22 -8.17 4.51
CA LEU A 22 15.05 -8.58 3.37
C LEU A 22 14.48 -9.80 2.65
N GLU A 23 14.00 -10.79 3.41
CA GLU A 23 13.33 -11.99 2.88
C GLU A 23 12.13 -11.61 2.00
N VAL A 24 11.27 -10.72 2.50
CA VAL A 24 10.09 -10.26 1.76
C VAL A 24 10.48 -9.43 0.54
N LEU A 25 11.48 -8.55 0.64
CA LEU A 25 11.98 -7.77 -0.48
C LEU A 25 12.52 -8.64 -1.62
N ASN A 26 13.36 -9.62 -1.29
CA ASN A 26 13.88 -10.58 -2.26
C ASN A 26 12.75 -11.36 -2.93
N HIS A 27 11.72 -11.76 -2.17
CA HIS A 27 10.59 -12.49 -2.73
C HIS A 27 9.75 -11.63 -3.68
N ILE A 28 9.49 -10.36 -3.34
CA ILE A 28 8.68 -9.46 -4.17
C ILE A 28 9.38 -9.15 -5.49
N ASP A 29 10.72 -9.09 -5.51
CA ASP A 29 11.51 -8.86 -6.74
C ASP A 29 11.35 -10.02 -7.76
N GLU A 30 11.09 -11.23 -7.27
CA GLU A 30 10.92 -12.43 -8.10
C GLU A 30 9.46 -12.85 -8.30
N CYS A 31 8.50 -12.17 -7.67
CA CYS A 31 7.10 -12.60 -7.64
C CYS A 31 6.12 -11.46 -7.98
N ASP A 32 5.73 -11.40 -9.25
CA ASP A 32 4.77 -10.41 -9.80
C ASP A 32 3.47 -10.33 -8.98
N VAL A 33 2.93 -11.46 -8.53
CA VAL A 33 1.69 -11.51 -7.74
C VAL A 33 1.85 -10.81 -6.39
N CYS A 34 2.99 -11.01 -5.71
CA CYS A 34 3.26 -10.37 -4.43
C CYS A 34 3.57 -8.88 -4.60
N GLN A 35 4.22 -8.51 -5.71
CA GLN A 35 4.45 -7.12 -6.09
C GLN A 35 3.13 -6.37 -6.30
N ASP A 36 2.24 -6.94 -7.10
CA ASP A 36 0.90 -6.39 -7.34
C ASP A 36 0.08 -6.30 -6.05
N ALA A 37 0.11 -7.33 -5.20
CA ALA A 37 -0.59 -7.33 -3.92
C ALA A 37 -0.09 -6.19 -3.02
N VAL A 38 1.22 -5.98 -2.92
CA VAL A 38 1.81 -4.87 -2.15
C VAL A 38 1.36 -3.52 -2.69
N TYR A 39 1.35 -3.36 -4.01
CA TYR A 39 0.87 -2.12 -4.64
C TYR A 39 -0.61 -1.86 -4.32
N GLN A 40 -1.49 -2.86 -4.48
CA GLN A 40 -2.92 -2.70 -4.20
C GLN A 40 -3.18 -2.41 -2.72
N ILE A 41 -2.54 -3.14 -1.80
CA ILE A 41 -2.73 -2.90 -0.36
C ILE A 41 -2.29 -1.49 0.03
N ARG A 42 -1.13 -1.01 -0.48
CA ARG A 42 -0.69 0.37 -0.23
C ARG A 42 -1.67 1.38 -0.78
N ARG A 43 -2.10 1.20 -2.03
CA ARG A 43 -3.08 2.07 -2.68
C ARG A 43 -4.41 2.13 -1.92
N ASP A 44 -4.91 1.00 -1.42
CA ASP A 44 -6.17 0.93 -0.67
C ASP A 44 -6.04 1.60 0.70
N ARG A 45 -4.91 1.41 1.40
CA ARG A 45 -4.60 2.10 2.66
C ARG A 45 -4.54 3.62 2.47
N ASP A 46 -3.88 4.07 1.41
CA ASP A 46 -3.84 5.50 1.06
C ASP A 46 -5.22 6.00 0.66
N SER A 47 -5.99 5.23 -0.11
CA SER A 47 -7.36 5.58 -0.52
C SER A 47 -8.31 5.74 0.68
N ASN A 48 -8.11 4.96 1.75
CA ASN A 48 -8.82 5.12 3.02
C ASN A 48 -8.44 6.42 3.77
N LEU A 49 -7.24 6.97 3.53
CA LEU A 49 -6.83 8.29 4.03
C LEU A 49 -7.34 9.44 3.13
N PHE A 50 -7.62 9.16 1.86
CA PHE A 50 -8.35 10.08 0.97
C PHE A 50 -9.86 10.06 1.28
N ILE A 51 -10.25 10.68 2.39
CA ILE A 51 -11.59 11.27 2.48
C ILE A 51 -11.69 12.24 1.29
N ARG A 52 -12.48 11.91 0.26
CA ARG A 52 -12.87 12.88 -0.77
C ARG A 52 -13.55 14.04 -0.03
N ARG A 53 -12.80 15.06 0.34
CA ARG A 53 -13.39 16.35 0.72
C ARG A 53 -14.04 16.85 -0.57
N PRO A 54 -15.38 16.94 -0.65
CA PRO A 54 -15.97 17.58 -1.81
C PRO A 54 -15.31 18.94 -1.95
N TYR A 55 -14.72 19.22 -3.11
CA TYR A 55 -14.22 20.56 -3.41
C TYR A 55 -15.38 21.52 -3.13
N LYS A 56 -15.24 22.38 -2.11
CA LYS A 56 -16.15 23.50 -1.93
C LYS A 56 -15.89 24.43 -3.12
N LEU A 57 -16.65 24.23 -4.19
CA LEU A 57 -16.78 25.22 -5.24
C LEU A 57 -17.53 26.40 -4.60
N GLU A 58 -16.80 27.28 -3.92
CA GLU A 58 -17.33 28.61 -3.64
C GLU A 58 -17.59 29.24 -5.00
N LYS A 59 -18.87 29.43 -5.32
CA LYS A 59 -19.29 30.14 -6.52
C LYS A 59 -18.75 31.56 -6.41
N ILE A 60 -17.70 31.86 -7.18
CA ILE A 60 -17.23 33.23 -7.34
C ILE A 60 -18.38 33.99 -8.01
N PRO A 61 -18.98 35.03 -7.38
CA PRO A 61 -19.95 35.87 -8.06
C PRO A 61 -19.22 36.59 -9.19
N VAL A 62 -19.76 36.46 -10.40
CA VAL A 62 -19.33 37.26 -11.54
C VAL A 62 -20.31 38.42 -11.60
N ASP A 63 -19.85 39.61 -11.20
CA ASP A 63 -20.50 40.89 -11.49
C ASP A 63 -20.25 41.29 -12.97
#